data_AF-A0A527X4U4-F1
#
_entry.id   AF-A0A527X4U4-F1
#
_cell.length_a   1.000
_cell.length_b   1.000
_cell.length_c   1.000
_cell.angle_alpha   90.00
_cell.angle_beta   90.00
_cell.angle_gamma   90.00
#
_symmetry.space_group_name_H-M   'P 1'
#
loop_
_entity.id
_entity.type
_entity.pdbx_description
1 polymer ?
#
loop_
_entity_poly.entity_id
_entity_poly.type
_entity_poly.pdbx_seq_one_letter_code
_entity_poly.pdbx_strand_id
1 'polypeptide(L)'
;MKRFPVHGRGATGRDVLAFTVRHWSRQPVRLAIITAAMLASTLADVLMPVYSGRLIDAVAGGAAVAAPAWHSALAAFSVPIALALAAIAMRHIAVIGLNDLLLKMMSDVANEAFYHVQRFSTDWHANSFAGSTVRKITRGMWALDPLNSTILVALFPSFIILVGSTALLGWHWLVMGLIFACGSLIYLAFSISLSLSYVVPAASLANQWDTKLGGALADAVSCNAVVKGFGAEVREDERLANIMTKWRHRARRSWVRGTIIDSTQGVTLVALRVAVVGYAL
;
A
#
# COMPACT_ATOMS: atom_id res chain seq x y z
N MET A 1 -2.91 -17.34 42.91
CA MET A 1 -2.31 -17.02 41.59
C MET A 1 -3.37 -17.11 40.50
N LYS A 2 -4.03 -16.00 40.16
CA LYS A 2 -4.97 -15.95 39.04
C LYS A 2 -4.19 -15.65 37.77
N ARG A 3 -4.03 -16.63 36.88
CA ARG A 3 -3.51 -16.42 35.53
C ARG A 3 -4.49 -15.48 34.81
N PHE A 4 -4.08 -14.25 34.52
CA PHE A 4 -4.81 -13.42 33.58
C PHE A 4 -4.86 -14.16 32.25
N PRO A 5 -6.05 -14.46 31.70
CA PRO A 5 -6.13 -15.00 30.36
C PRO A 5 -5.71 -13.86 29.41
N VAL A 6 -4.47 -13.91 28.95
CA VAL A 6 -4.02 -13.11 27.80
C VAL A 6 -4.90 -13.58 26.64
N HIS A 7 -5.94 -12.80 26.34
CA HIS A 7 -6.86 -13.10 25.26
C HIS A 7 -6.08 -13.12 23.95
N GLY A 8 -5.76 -14.32 23.46
CA GLY A 8 -5.11 -14.58 22.18
C GLY A 8 -6.03 -14.37 20.99
N ARG A 9 -6.90 -13.35 21.00
CA ARG A 9 -7.49 -12.86 19.76
C ARG A 9 -6.40 -12.07 19.06
N GLY A 10 -5.78 -12.67 18.05
CA GLY A 10 -4.92 -11.91 17.13
C GLY A 10 -5.69 -10.68 16.66
N ALA A 11 -5.03 -9.51 16.65
CA ALA A 11 -5.65 -8.27 16.20
C ALA A 11 -6.30 -8.48 14.83
N THR A 12 -7.58 -8.17 14.73
CA THR A 12 -8.31 -8.28 13.46
C THR A 12 -7.95 -7.10 12.55
N GLY A 13 -8.18 -7.24 11.25
CA GLY A 13 -7.96 -6.12 10.32
C GLY A 13 -8.75 -4.85 10.71
N ARG A 14 -9.92 -5.03 11.33
CA ARG A 14 -10.73 -3.94 11.90
C ARG A 14 -10.01 -3.20 13.01
N ASP A 15 -9.31 -3.91 13.90
CA ASP A 15 -8.58 -3.29 15.01
C ASP A 15 -7.41 -2.45 14.51
N VAL A 16 -6.71 -2.93 13.47
CA VAL A 16 -5.61 -2.19 12.82
C VAL A 16 -6.12 -0.92 12.14
N LEU A 17 -7.26 -1.00 11.44
CA LEU A 17 -7.88 0.18 10.82
C LEU A 17 -8.37 1.18 11.86
N ALA A 18 -9.04 0.71 12.92
CA ALA A 18 -9.50 1.57 14.02
C ALA A 18 -8.32 2.28 14.72
N PHE A 19 -7.23 1.55 14.95
CA PHE A 19 -5.99 2.11 15.48
C PHE A 19 -5.43 3.22 14.57
N THR A 20 -5.39 2.98 13.27
CA THR A 20 -4.89 3.95 12.28
C THR A 20 -5.76 5.20 12.22
N VAL A 21 -7.09 5.03 12.16
CA VAL A 21 -8.06 6.13 12.12
C VAL A 21 -7.98 7.00 13.39
N ARG A 22 -7.75 6.40 14.56
CA ARG A 22 -7.55 7.15 15.81
C ARG A 22 -6.31 8.05 15.77
N HIS A 23 -5.27 7.67 15.04
CA HIS A 23 -4.08 8.49 14.88
C HIS A 23 -4.27 9.57 13.81
N TRP A 24 -5.04 9.29 12.75
CA TRP A 24 -5.44 10.28 11.76
C TRP A 24 -6.30 11.40 12.36
N SER A 25 -7.21 11.08 13.27
CA SER A 25 -8.06 12.08 13.92
C SER A 25 -7.29 13.05 14.82
N ARG A 26 -6.05 12.72 15.22
CA ARG A 26 -5.14 13.64 15.92
C ARG A 26 -4.48 14.66 14.98
N GLN A 27 -4.53 14.44 13.66
CA GLN A 27 -3.88 15.28 12.64
C GLN A 27 -4.84 15.62 11.46
N PRO A 28 -6.04 16.16 11.72
CA PRO A 28 -7.08 16.30 10.69
C PRO A 28 -6.68 17.25 9.55
N VAL A 29 -5.94 18.32 9.86
CA VAL A 29 -5.48 19.29 8.86
C VAL A 29 -4.51 18.66 7.87
N ARG A 30 -3.54 17.87 8.35
CA ARG A 30 -2.58 17.17 7.49
C ARG A 30 -3.28 16.16 6.61
N LEU A 31 -4.20 15.38 7.20
CA LEU A 31 -5.02 14.44 6.44
C LEU A 31 -5.83 15.15 5.34
N ALA A 32 -6.46 16.28 5.66
CA ALA A 32 -7.23 17.07 4.70
C ALA A 32 -6.38 17.62 3.56
N ILE A 33 -5.16 18.09 3.84
CA ILE A 33 -4.21 18.53 2.80
C ILE A 33 -3.84 17.37 1.88
N ILE A 34 -3.49 16.21 2.45
CA ILE A 34 -3.12 15.01 1.67
C ILE A 34 -4.28 14.57 0.79
N THR A 35 -5.48 14.44 1.35
CA THR A 35 -6.65 13.97 0.60
C THR A 35 -7.09 14.97 -0.47
N ALA A 36 -7.06 16.27 -0.18
CA ALA A 36 -7.39 17.31 -1.15
C ALA A 36 -6.37 17.39 -2.29
N ALA A 37 -5.07 17.37 -1.97
CA ALA A 37 -4.00 17.39 -2.98
C ALA A 37 -4.03 16.12 -3.84
N MET A 38 -4.24 14.95 -3.21
CA MET A 38 -4.37 13.70 -3.95
C MET A 38 -5.61 13.69 -4.84
N LEU A 39 -6.76 14.18 -4.34
CA LEU A 39 -7.97 14.33 -5.14
C LEU A 39 -7.73 15.26 -6.34
N ALA A 40 -7.12 16.42 -6.14
CA ALA A 40 -6.79 17.37 -7.20
C ALA A 40 -5.86 16.75 -8.26
N SER A 41 -4.83 16.01 -7.84
CA SER A 41 -3.95 15.26 -8.75
C SER A 41 -4.75 14.26 -9.59
N THR A 42 -5.59 13.46 -8.96
CA THR A 42 -6.34 12.41 -9.65
C THR A 42 -7.38 12.96 -10.61
N LEU A 43 -8.03 14.08 -10.26
CA LEU A 43 -8.95 14.76 -11.14
C LEU A 43 -8.23 15.34 -12.37
N ALA A 44 -7.03 15.91 -12.18
CA ALA A 44 -6.21 16.37 -13.30
C ALA A 44 -5.84 15.22 -14.25
N ASP A 45 -5.46 14.05 -13.72
CA ASP A 45 -5.18 12.85 -14.53
C ASP A 45 -6.41 12.35 -15.30
N VAL A 46 -7.60 12.37 -14.68
CA VAL A 46 -8.87 11.96 -15.31
C VAL A 46 -9.31 12.95 -16.41
N LEU A 47 -8.99 14.24 -16.27
CA LEU A 47 -9.31 15.26 -17.27
C LEU A 47 -8.36 15.21 -18.47
N MET A 48 -7.16 14.65 -18.31
CA MET A 48 -6.13 14.62 -19.36
C MET A 48 -6.62 14.03 -20.71
N PRO A 49 -7.35 12.89 -20.77
CA PRO A 49 -7.88 12.36 -22.02
C PRO A 49 -8.91 13.27 -22.70
N VAL A 50 -9.74 13.97 -21.92
CA VAL A 50 -10.77 14.88 -22.45
C VAL A 50 -10.12 16.06 -23.17
N TYR A 51 -9.08 16.66 -22.57
CA TYR A 51 -8.35 17.76 -23.20
C TYR A 51 -7.44 17.30 -24.33
N SER A 52 -6.87 16.09 -24.24
CA SER A 52 -6.13 15.48 -25.35
C SER A 52 -7.03 15.25 -26.57
N GLY A 53 -8.28 14.82 -26.37
CA GLY A 53 -9.29 14.70 -27.44
C GLY A 53 -9.53 16.02 -28.16
N ARG A 54 -9.72 17.12 -27.41
CA ARG A 54 -9.88 18.46 -27.99
C ARG A 54 -8.67 18.94 -28.78
N LEU A 55 -7.46 18.56 -28.37
CA LEU A 55 -6.24 18.85 -29.13
C LEU A 55 -6.23 18.07 -30.45
N ILE A 56 -6.59 16.79 -30.43
CA ILE A 56 -6.70 15.98 -31.66
C ILE A 56 -7.75 16.60 -32.61
N ASP A 57 -8.92 16.97 -32.09
CA ASP A 57 -9.99 17.60 -32.87
C ASP A 57 -9.54 18.94 -33.47
N ALA A 58 -8.81 19.76 -32.71
CA ALA A 58 -8.28 21.04 -33.17
C ALA A 58 -7.20 20.89 -34.25
N VAL A 59 -6.33 19.88 -34.14
CA VAL A 59 -5.30 19.58 -35.15
C VAL A 59 -5.94 18.99 -36.41
N ALA A 60 -6.90 18.08 -36.27
CA ALA A 60 -7.61 17.48 -37.40
C ALA A 60 -8.51 18.50 -38.13
N GLY A 61 -9.20 19.37 -37.40
CA GLY A 61 -10.04 20.44 -37.95
C GLY A 61 -9.24 21.63 -38.51
N GLY A 62 -8.06 21.92 -37.95
CA GLY A 62 -7.16 22.99 -38.41
C GLY A 62 -6.53 22.75 -39.77
N ALA A 63 -6.54 21.52 -40.28
CA ALA A 63 -6.15 21.21 -41.66
C ALA A 63 -7.14 21.76 -42.72
N ALA A 64 -8.35 22.18 -42.32
CA ALA A 64 -9.43 22.54 -43.25
C ALA A 64 -9.66 24.07 -43.45
N VAL A 65 -9.16 24.97 -42.58
CA VAL A 65 -9.46 26.42 -42.68
C VAL A 65 -8.27 27.29 -42.26
N ALA A 66 -7.88 28.24 -43.12
CA ALA A 66 -6.78 29.18 -42.90
C ALA A 66 -7.21 30.40 -42.03
N ALA A 67 -6.55 30.53 -40.86
CA ALA A 67 -6.46 31.66 -39.90
C ALA A 67 -7.59 31.89 -38.85
N PRO A 68 -7.29 32.38 -37.62
CA PRO A 68 -6.01 32.45 -36.89
C PRO A 68 -5.90 31.28 -35.90
N ALA A 69 -5.60 30.08 -36.40
CA ALA A 69 -5.55 28.82 -35.64
C ALA A 69 -4.41 28.74 -34.60
N TRP A 70 -3.52 29.73 -34.53
CA TRP A 70 -2.34 29.68 -33.67
C TRP A 70 -2.69 29.79 -32.18
N HIS A 71 -3.59 30.70 -31.80
CA HIS A 71 -3.98 30.90 -30.39
C HIS A 71 -4.85 29.75 -29.86
N SER A 72 -5.71 29.16 -30.69
CA SER A 72 -6.52 27.99 -30.33
C SER A 72 -5.68 26.72 -30.24
N ALA A 73 -4.72 26.52 -31.15
CA ALA A 73 -3.77 25.41 -31.09
C ALA A 73 -2.83 25.51 -29.88
N LEU A 74 -2.32 26.71 -29.56
CA LEU A 74 -1.50 26.92 -28.35
C LEU A 74 -2.30 26.67 -27.07
N ALA A 75 -3.56 27.12 -26.99
CA ALA A 75 -4.41 26.86 -25.84
C ALA A 75 -4.73 25.35 -25.68
N ALA A 76 -5.01 24.66 -26.79
CA ALA A 76 -5.24 23.22 -26.78
C ALA A 76 -3.99 22.43 -26.35
N PHE A 77 -2.78 22.95 -26.61
CA PHE A 77 -1.52 22.35 -26.20
C PHE A 77 -1.10 22.71 -24.77
N SER A 78 -1.33 23.95 -24.33
CA SER A 78 -0.90 24.44 -23.01
C SER A 78 -1.73 23.86 -21.87
N VAL A 79 -3.02 23.58 -22.09
CA VAL A 79 -3.92 23.09 -21.03
C VAL A 79 -3.55 21.67 -20.56
N PRO A 80 -3.35 20.66 -21.44
CA PRO A 80 -2.89 19.34 -21.02
C PRO A 80 -1.54 19.38 -20.29
N ILE A 81 -0.60 20.22 -20.73
CA ILE A 81 0.71 20.38 -20.08
C ILE A 81 0.53 20.98 -18.69
N ALA A 82 -0.26 22.05 -18.56
CA ALA A 82 -0.55 22.67 -17.28
C ALA A 82 -1.24 21.69 -16.32
N LEU A 83 -2.18 20.87 -16.80
CA LEU A 83 -2.84 19.81 -16.03
C LEU A 83 -1.85 18.74 -15.57
N ALA A 84 -0.96 18.28 -16.45
CA ALA A 84 0.06 17.28 -16.09
C ALA A 84 1.05 17.83 -15.04
N LEU A 85 1.52 19.06 -15.21
CA LEU A 85 2.38 19.72 -14.23
C LEU A 85 1.66 19.94 -12.89
N ALA A 86 0.40 20.36 -12.93
CA ALA A 86 -0.42 20.51 -11.73
C ALA A 86 -0.65 19.17 -11.02
N ALA A 87 -0.91 18.09 -11.76
CA ALA A 87 -1.04 16.74 -11.21
C ALA A 87 0.24 16.32 -10.48
N ILE A 88 1.40 16.51 -11.11
CA ILE A 88 2.71 16.22 -10.52
C ILE A 88 2.93 17.04 -9.25
N ALA A 89 2.67 18.35 -9.29
CA ALA A 89 2.84 19.23 -8.14
C ALA A 89 1.91 18.83 -6.97
N MET A 90 0.64 18.57 -7.25
CA MET A 90 -0.34 18.16 -6.25
C MET A 90 -0.01 16.79 -5.64
N ARG A 91 0.42 15.84 -6.47
CA ARG A 91 0.91 14.54 -6.00
C ARG A 91 2.14 14.70 -5.11
N HIS A 92 3.05 15.59 -5.46
CA HIS A 92 4.23 15.88 -4.66
C HIS A 92 3.87 16.45 -3.28
N ILE A 93 2.95 17.42 -3.23
CA ILE A 93 2.41 17.98 -1.98
C ILE A 93 1.79 16.87 -1.12
N ALA A 94 0.97 16.00 -1.72
CA ALA A 94 0.33 14.90 -1.01
C ALA A 94 1.35 13.91 -0.40
N VAL A 95 2.41 13.57 -1.15
CA VAL A 95 3.47 12.66 -0.67
C VAL A 95 4.31 13.29 0.44
N ILE A 96 4.65 14.58 0.33
CA ILE A 96 5.34 15.30 1.42
C ILE A 96 4.45 15.33 2.67
N GLY A 97 3.18 15.69 2.51
CA GLY A 97 2.22 15.69 3.62
C GLY A 97 2.07 14.32 4.28
N LEU A 98 2.07 13.25 3.48
CA LEU A 98 2.04 11.87 3.97
C LEU A 98 3.30 11.54 4.79
N ASN A 99 4.49 11.92 4.31
CA ASN A 99 5.73 11.69 5.06
C ASN A 99 5.68 12.38 6.42
N ASP A 100 5.21 13.63 6.49
CA ASP A 100 5.07 14.37 7.74
C ASP A 100 4.04 13.74 8.69
N LEU A 101 2.91 13.28 8.15
CA LEU A 101 1.87 12.55 8.89
C LEU A 101 2.46 11.26 9.49
N LEU A 102 3.14 10.48 8.66
CA LEU A 102 3.74 9.20 9.03
C LEU A 102 4.83 9.35 10.09
N LEU A 103 5.79 10.26 9.89
CA LEU A 103 6.86 10.50 10.85
C LEU A 103 6.30 10.89 12.23
N LYS A 104 5.26 11.74 12.26
CA LYS A 104 4.61 12.10 13.52
C LYS A 104 3.86 10.92 14.13
N MET A 105 3.09 10.15 13.35
CA MET A 105 2.39 8.96 13.84
C MET A 105 3.36 7.90 14.38
N MET A 106 4.44 7.61 13.65
CA MET A 106 5.48 6.67 14.04
C MET A 106 6.16 7.09 15.33
N SER A 107 6.48 8.39 15.47
CA SER A 107 7.06 8.95 16.69
C SER A 107 6.12 8.82 17.89
N ASP A 108 4.84 9.17 17.71
CA ASP A 108 3.82 9.08 18.76
C ASP A 108 3.64 7.62 19.22
N VAL A 109 3.53 6.68 18.28
CA VAL A 109 3.37 5.24 18.58
C VAL A 109 4.61 4.67 19.27
N ALA A 110 5.82 5.04 18.84
CA ALA A 110 7.05 4.59 19.47
C ALA A 110 7.17 5.12 20.91
N ASN A 111 6.87 6.40 21.12
CA ASN A 111 6.89 7.03 22.44
C ASN A 111 5.85 6.42 23.38
N GLU A 112 4.62 6.19 22.89
CA GLU A 112 3.56 5.56 23.67
C GLU A 112 3.93 4.12 24.01
N ALA A 113 4.45 3.33 23.07
CA ALA A 113 4.90 1.98 23.34
C ALA A 113 6.05 1.93 24.37
N PHE A 114 7.03 2.82 24.23
CA PHE A 114 8.14 2.93 25.18
C PHE A 114 7.68 3.32 26.58
N TYR A 115 6.76 4.31 26.67
CA TYR A 115 6.16 4.74 27.93
C TYR A 115 5.49 3.58 28.69
N HIS A 116 4.77 2.71 27.98
CA HIS A 116 4.11 1.55 28.56
C HIS A 116 5.11 0.45 28.95
N VAL A 117 6.09 0.16 28.09
CA VAL A 117 7.10 -0.87 28.37
C VAL A 117 7.90 -0.56 29.63
N GLN A 118 8.27 0.70 29.85
CA GLN A 118 8.99 1.13 31.07
C GLN A 118 8.18 0.99 32.36
N ARG A 119 6.84 0.86 32.26
CA ARG A 119 5.93 0.78 33.41
C ARG A 119 5.43 -0.64 33.68
N PHE A 120 5.93 -1.63 32.94
CA PHE A 120 5.62 -3.01 33.26
C PHE A 120 6.32 -3.46 34.54
N SER A 121 5.74 -4.45 35.21
CA SER A 121 6.29 -5.01 36.45
C SER A 121 7.68 -5.60 36.24
N THR A 122 8.51 -5.59 37.27
CA THR A 122 9.83 -6.24 37.26
C THR A 122 9.76 -7.71 36.83
N ASP A 123 8.70 -8.43 37.22
CA ASP A 123 8.45 -9.81 36.79
C ASP A 123 8.27 -9.94 35.27
N TRP A 124 7.60 -8.98 34.62
CA TRP A 124 7.49 -8.93 33.18
C TRP A 124 8.84 -8.68 32.52
N HIS A 125 9.65 -7.76 33.07
CA HIS A 125 11.00 -7.48 32.58
C HIS A 125 11.95 -8.68 32.75
N ALA A 126 11.81 -9.46 33.83
CA ALA A 126 12.59 -10.67 34.06
C ALA A 126 12.21 -11.81 33.09
N ASN A 127 10.93 -11.91 32.72
CA ASN A 127 10.41 -13.00 31.90
C ASN A 127 10.25 -12.66 30.40
N SER A 128 10.49 -11.41 30.00
CA SER A 128 10.34 -10.95 28.61
C SER A 128 11.68 -10.64 27.97
N PHE A 129 11.96 -11.24 26.81
CA PHE A 129 13.18 -10.95 26.07
C PHE A 129 13.13 -9.55 25.45
N ALA A 130 13.97 -8.64 25.96
CA ALA A 130 14.00 -7.22 25.55
C ALA A 130 14.11 -7.04 24.03
N GLY A 131 14.98 -7.82 23.36
CA GLY A 131 15.14 -7.76 21.91
C GLY A 131 13.86 -8.10 21.12
N SER A 132 13.04 -9.02 21.64
CA SER A 132 11.78 -9.39 21.00
C SER A 132 10.73 -8.28 21.12
N THR A 133 10.72 -7.57 22.24
CA THR A 133 9.84 -6.41 22.48
C THR A 133 10.26 -5.24 21.59
N VAL A 134 11.55 -4.89 21.57
CA VAL A 134 12.09 -3.84 20.68
C VAL A 134 11.69 -4.12 19.24
N ARG A 135 11.90 -5.36 18.77
CA ARG A 135 11.55 -5.75 17.40
C ARG A 135 10.04 -5.75 17.10
N LYS A 136 9.16 -5.92 18.09
CA LYS A 136 7.71 -5.75 17.92
C LYS A 136 7.33 -4.27 17.79
N ILE A 137 7.90 -3.41 18.62
CA ILE A 137 7.65 -1.96 18.58
C ILE A 137 8.14 -1.39 17.25
N THR A 138 9.38 -1.67 16.86
CA THR A 138 9.95 -1.13 15.63
C THR A 138 9.21 -1.66 14.41
N ARG A 139 8.90 -2.96 14.33
CA ARG A 139 8.09 -3.48 13.20
C ARG A 139 6.68 -2.91 13.16
N GLY A 140 6.02 -2.72 14.30
CA GLY A 140 4.70 -2.10 14.36
C GLY A 140 4.73 -0.65 13.89
N MET A 141 5.74 0.12 14.33
CA MET A 141 5.99 1.49 13.89
C MET A 141 6.22 1.56 12.37
N TRP A 142 7.13 0.74 11.83
CA TRP A 142 7.45 0.71 10.40
C TRP A 142 6.32 0.16 9.53
N ALA A 143 5.42 -0.67 10.07
CA ALA A 143 4.26 -1.17 9.35
C ALA A 143 3.22 -0.06 9.03
N LEU A 144 3.29 1.09 9.71
CA LEU A 144 2.41 2.23 9.44
C LEU A 144 2.65 2.83 8.06
N ASP A 145 3.90 2.91 7.61
CA ASP A 145 4.22 3.46 6.29
C ASP A 145 3.49 2.72 5.15
N PRO A 146 3.74 1.42 4.90
CA PRO A 146 3.10 0.73 3.79
C PRO A 146 1.57 0.70 3.93
N LEU A 147 1.03 0.66 5.15
CA LEU A 147 -0.41 0.71 5.37
C LEU A 147 -1.01 2.07 4.92
N ASN A 148 -0.45 3.18 5.39
CA ASN A 148 -0.97 4.51 5.05
C ASN A 148 -0.72 4.85 3.58
N SER A 149 0.46 4.54 3.07
CA SER A 149 0.80 4.70 1.65
C SER A 149 -0.17 3.91 0.76
N THR A 150 -0.52 2.67 1.15
CA THR A 150 -1.54 1.89 0.41
C THR A 150 -2.91 2.55 0.46
N ILE A 151 -3.37 3.02 1.62
CA ILE A 151 -4.73 3.58 1.74
C ILE A 151 -4.85 4.94 1.04
N LEU A 152 -3.92 5.86 1.32
CA LEU A 152 -4.03 7.26 0.90
C LEU A 152 -3.48 7.51 -0.51
N VAL A 153 -2.48 6.76 -0.97
CA VAL A 153 -1.78 7.01 -2.24
C VAL A 153 -2.11 5.98 -3.33
N ALA A 154 -2.47 4.75 -2.96
CA ALA A 154 -2.91 3.74 -3.93
C ALA A 154 -4.44 3.64 -3.98
N LEU A 155 -5.08 3.23 -2.89
CA LEU A 155 -6.51 2.90 -2.86
C LEU A 155 -7.41 4.12 -3.07
N PHE A 156 -7.13 5.25 -2.39
CA PHE A 156 -7.96 6.45 -2.51
C PHE A 156 -8.01 7.00 -3.95
N PRO A 157 -6.87 7.22 -4.64
CA PRO A 157 -6.85 7.54 -6.06
C PRO A 157 -7.56 6.54 -6.96
N SER A 158 -7.29 5.25 -6.79
CA SER A 158 -7.92 4.21 -7.60
C SER A 158 -9.43 4.20 -7.44
N PHE A 159 -9.93 4.45 -6.23
CA PHE A 159 -11.37 4.58 -5.97
C PHE A 159 -11.98 5.79 -6.68
N ILE A 160 -11.31 6.96 -6.62
CA ILE A 160 -11.77 8.17 -7.33
C ILE A 160 -11.81 7.93 -8.83
N ILE A 161 -10.75 7.37 -9.42
CA ILE A 161 -10.69 7.07 -10.85
C ILE A 161 -11.80 6.09 -11.23
N LEU A 162 -12.02 5.04 -10.43
CA LEU A 162 -13.05 4.06 -10.67
C LEU A 162 -14.45 4.70 -10.68
N VAL A 163 -14.80 5.42 -9.62
CA VAL A 163 -16.11 6.08 -9.49
C VAL A 163 -16.27 7.16 -10.56
N GLY A 164 -15.25 7.98 -10.78
CA GLY A 164 -15.24 9.06 -11.76
C GLY A 164 -15.40 8.55 -13.19
N SER A 165 -14.67 7.49 -13.55
CA SER A 165 -14.75 6.87 -14.88
C SER A 165 -16.11 6.21 -15.10
N THR A 166 -16.64 5.47 -14.12
CA THR A 166 -17.97 4.87 -14.19
C THR A 166 -19.05 5.95 -14.37
N ALA A 167 -18.99 7.03 -13.59
CA ALA A 167 -19.95 8.13 -13.69
C ALA A 167 -19.87 8.85 -15.05
N LEU A 168 -18.66 9.14 -15.53
CA LEU A 168 -18.44 9.84 -16.80
C LEU A 168 -18.89 9.00 -18.00
N LEU A 169 -18.59 7.70 -18.00
CA LEU A 169 -19.07 6.76 -19.02
C LEU A 169 -20.59 6.60 -18.96
N GLY A 170 -21.16 6.44 -17.75
CA GLY A 170 -22.60 6.31 -17.56
C GLY A 170 -23.39 7.54 -17.99
N TRP A 171 -22.80 8.73 -17.83
CA TRP A 171 -23.40 9.99 -18.29
C TRP A 171 -23.48 10.08 -19.81
N HIS A 172 -22.44 9.64 -20.52
CA HIS A 172 -22.46 9.64 -21.98
C HIS A 172 -23.32 8.48 -22.50
N TRP A 173 -23.06 7.26 -22.03
CA TRP A 173 -23.66 6.01 -22.52
C TRP A 173 -23.93 5.08 -21.32
N LEU A 174 -25.19 5.07 -20.85
CA LEU A 174 -25.60 4.34 -19.64
C LEU A 174 -25.19 2.85 -19.66
N VAL A 175 -25.35 2.18 -20.81
CA VAL A 175 -25.00 0.76 -20.96
C VAL A 175 -23.48 0.53 -20.80
N MET A 176 -22.65 1.41 -21.36
CA MET A 176 -21.19 1.35 -21.22
C MET A 176 -20.76 1.56 -19.77
N GLY A 177 -21.39 2.54 -19.09
CA GLY A 177 -21.17 2.77 -17.66
C GLY A 177 -21.52 1.55 -16.81
N LEU A 178 -22.62 0.86 -17.12
CA LEU A 178 -23.06 -0.34 -16.40
C LEU A 178 -22.10 -1.52 -16.61
N ILE A 179 -21.65 -1.75 -17.86
CA ILE A 179 -20.64 -2.77 -18.19
C ILE A 179 -19.35 -2.52 -17.41
N PHE A 180 -18.86 -1.27 -17.39
CA PHE A 180 -17.64 -0.90 -16.68
C PHE A 180 -17.79 -1.04 -15.15
N ALA A 181 -18.93 -0.63 -14.59
CA ALA A 181 -19.24 -0.79 -13.17
C ALA A 181 -19.28 -2.27 -12.74
N CYS A 182 -20.00 -3.11 -13.49
CA CYS A 182 -20.07 -4.54 -13.18
C CYS A 182 -18.72 -5.23 -13.36
N GLY A 183 -18.00 -4.94 -14.45
CA GLY A 183 -16.68 -5.51 -14.71
C GLY A 183 -15.67 -5.16 -13.61
N SER A 184 -15.66 -3.90 -13.17
CA SER A 184 -14.78 -3.43 -12.10
C SER A 184 -15.12 -4.04 -10.74
N LEU A 185 -16.41 -4.20 -10.40
CA LEU A 185 -16.84 -4.90 -9.18
C LEU A 185 -16.42 -6.36 -9.18
N ILE A 186 -16.58 -7.06 -10.30
CA ILE A 186 -16.13 -8.45 -10.46
C ILE A 186 -14.61 -8.53 -10.31
N TYR A 187 -13.88 -7.64 -10.97
CA TYR A 187 -12.41 -7.57 -10.87
C TYR A 187 -11.96 -7.32 -9.43
N LEU A 188 -12.60 -6.37 -8.73
CA LEU A 188 -12.27 -6.04 -7.34
C LEU A 188 -12.55 -7.23 -6.41
N ALA A 189 -13.72 -7.86 -6.54
CA ALA A 189 -14.08 -9.03 -5.75
C ALA A 189 -13.10 -10.20 -5.98
N PHE A 190 -12.74 -10.44 -7.24
CA PHE A 190 -11.75 -11.45 -7.61
C PHE A 190 -10.36 -11.14 -7.02
N SER A 191 -9.89 -9.90 -7.19
CA SER A 191 -8.60 -9.43 -6.68
C SER A 191 -8.49 -9.54 -5.16
N ILE A 192 -9.52 -9.07 -4.42
CA ILE A 192 -9.58 -9.16 -2.96
C ILE A 192 -9.62 -10.61 -2.50
N SER A 193 -10.46 -11.44 -3.12
CA SER A 193 -10.59 -12.86 -2.78
C SER A 193 -9.26 -13.59 -2.94
N LEU A 194 -8.58 -13.40 -4.09
CA LEU A 194 -7.29 -14.04 -4.35
C LEU A 194 -6.22 -13.54 -3.37
N SER A 195 -6.17 -12.23 -3.10
CA SER A 195 -5.23 -11.66 -2.14
C SER A 195 -5.39 -12.25 -0.73
N LEU A 196 -6.62 -12.25 -0.21
CA LEU A 196 -6.92 -12.72 1.15
C LEU A 196 -6.80 -14.24 1.30
N SER A 197 -7.22 -15.03 0.31
CA SER A 197 -7.23 -16.49 0.41
C SER A 197 -5.89 -17.13 0.02
N TYR A 198 -5.14 -16.54 -0.91
CA TYR A 198 -3.97 -17.18 -1.51
C TYR A 198 -2.64 -16.58 -1.03
N VAL A 199 -2.52 -15.24 -0.99
CA VAL A 199 -1.28 -14.53 -0.63
C VAL A 199 -1.14 -14.34 0.88
N VAL A 200 -2.17 -13.83 1.57
CA VAL A 200 -2.11 -13.53 3.01
C VAL A 200 -1.67 -14.75 3.86
N PRO A 201 -2.16 -15.98 3.63
CA PRO A 201 -1.70 -17.14 4.41
C PRO A 201 -0.24 -17.50 4.16
N ALA A 202 0.26 -17.34 2.93
CA ALA A 202 1.67 -17.60 2.62
C ALA A 202 2.60 -16.51 3.19
N ALA A 203 2.18 -15.25 3.09
CA ALA A 203 2.90 -14.10 3.63
C ALA A 203 2.97 -14.14 5.16
N SER A 204 1.86 -14.48 5.84
CA SER A 204 1.86 -14.62 7.30
C SER A 204 2.81 -15.71 7.77
N LEU A 205 2.87 -16.85 7.08
CA LEU A 205 3.83 -17.91 7.37
C LEU A 205 5.27 -17.45 7.12
N ALA A 206 5.55 -16.76 6.01
CA ALA A 206 6.87 -16.20 5.73
C ALA A 206 7.33 -15.21 6.82
N ASN A 207 6.43 -14.33 7.27
CA ASN A 207 6.69 -13.35 8.33
C ASN A 207 6.97 -13.99 9.71
N GLN A 208 6.36 -15.14 10.01
CA GLN A 208 6.68 -15.92 11.20
C GLN A 208 8.11 -16.48 11.14
N TRP A 209 8.51 -17.03 9.99
CA TRP A 209 9.88 -17.52 9.79
C TRP A 209 10.90 -16.39 9.79
N ASP A 210 10.57 -15.21 9.24
CA ASP A 210 11.41 -14.02 9.33
C ASP A 210 11.62 -13.57 10.78
N THR A 211 10.55 -13.63 11.59
CA THR A 211 10.63 -13.39 13.03
C THR A 211 11.58 -14.38 13.70
N LYS A 212 11.45 -15.68 13.39
CA LYS A 212 12.29 -16.72 13.95
C LYS A 212 13.76 -16.57 13.54
N LEU A 213 14.03 -16.28 12.27
CA LEU A 213 15.38 -16.05 11.75
C LEU A 213 16.07 -14.88 12.45
N GLY A 214 15.43 -13.72 12.50
CA GLY A 214 16.02 -12.56 13.19
C GLY A 214 16.13 -12.74 14.72
N GLY A 215 15.27 -13.57 15.33
CA GLY A 215 15.41 -13.96 16.73
C GLY A 215 16.66 -14.84 16.98
N ALA A 216 16.86 -15.85 16.12
CA ALA A 216 18.05 -16.71 16.19
C ALA A 216 19.36 -15.95 15.95
N LEU A 217 19.36 -15.01 15.00
CA LEU A 217 20.51 -14.13 14.75
C LEU A 217 20.83 -13.23 15.94
N ALA A 218 19.81 -12.58 16.52
CA ALA A 218 20.01 -11.71 17.69
C ALA A 218 20.55 -12.49 18.90
N ASP A 219 20.04 -13.70 19.12
CA ASP A 219 20.48 -14.61 20.17
C ASP A 219 21.95 -15.05 19.97
N ALA A 220 22.30 -15.52 18.76
CA ALA A 220 23.65 -15.95 18.44
C ALA A 220 24.69 -14.82 18.63
N VAL A 221 24.35 -13.60 18.21
CA VAL A 221 25.23 -12.42 18.38
C VAL A 221 25.34 -12.00 19.85
N SER A 222 24.22 -11.99 20.59
CA SER A 222 24.22 -11.58 22.01
C SER A 222 24.97 -12.58 22.90
N CYS A 223 24.91 -13.87 22.55
CA CYS A 223 25.52 -14.96 23.30
C CYS A 223 26.85 -15.44 22.70
N ASN A 224 27.49 -14.64 21.84
CA ASN A 224 28.69 -15.05 21.10
C ASN A 224 29.87 -15.45 22.02
N ALA A 225 29.98 -14.82 23.20
CA ALA A 225 31.00 -15.20 24.18
C ALA A 225 30.88 -16.67 24.64
N VAL A 226 29.65 -17.18 24.77
CA VAL A 226 29.38 -18.58 25.11
C VAL A 226 29.74 -19.49 23.93
N VAL A 227 29.38 -19.10 22.70
CA VAL A 227 29.72 -19.85 21.49
C VAL A 227 31.23 -20.03 21.37
N LYS A 228 31.98 -18.94 21.57
CA LYS A 228 33.46 -18.95 21.58
C LYS A 228 34.04 -19.73 22.75
N GLY A 229 33.47 -19.61 23.94
CA GLY A 229 33.93 -20.33 25.13
C GLY A 229 33.84 -21.86 24.98
N PHE A 230 32.90 -22.35 24.16
CA PHE A 230 32.73 -23.78 23.89
C PHE A 230 33.24 -24.25 22.52
N GLY A 231 33.85 -23.37 21.70
CA GLY A 231 34.28 -23.71 20.33
C GLY A 231 33.14 -24.23 19.45
N ALA A 232 31.93 -23.71 19.65
CA ALA A 232 30.70 -24.23 19.07
C ALA A 232 30.27 -23.52 17.77
N GLU A 233 31.18 -22.81 17.09
CA GLU A 233 30.87 -21.99 15.92
C GLU A 233 30.23 -22.80 14.78
N VAL A 234 30.82 -23.95 14.43
CA VAL A 234 30.30 -24.82 13.36
C VAL A 234 28.88 -25.29 13.67
N ARG A 235 28.58 -25.57 14.94
CA ARG A 235 27.24 -25.99 15.38
C ARG A 235 26.22 -24.86 15.24
N GLU A 236 26.59 -23.63 15.57
CA GLU A 236 25.70 -22.48 15.36
C GLU A 236 25.51 -22.15 13.88
N ASP A 237 26.55 -22.29 13.05
CA ASP A 237 26.45 -22.12 11.60
C ASP A 237 25.46 -23.13 10.99
N GLU A 238 25.55 -24.41 11.37
CA GLU A 238 24.61 -25.45 10.94
C GLU A 238 23.17 -25.18 11.43
N ARG A 239 23.01 -24.73 12.68
CA ARG A 239 21.71 -24.36 13.24
C ARG A 239 21.08 -23.20 12.46
N LEU A 240 21.86 -22.17 12.16
CA LEU A 240 21.39 -21.01 11.40
C LEU A 240 21.08 -21.39 9.94
N ALA A 241 21.93 -22.18 9.28
CA ALA A 241 21.73 -22.67 7.92
C ALA A 241 20.41 -23.46 7.78
N ASN A 242 20.06 -24.26 8.79
CA ASN A 242 18.79 -24.99 8.84
C ASN A 242 17.57 -24.06 8.93
N ILE A 243 17.65 -22.99 9.73
CA ILE A 243 16.59 -21.98 9.83
C ILE A 243 16.48 -21.18 8.53
N MET A 244 17.62 -20.79 7.95
CA MET A 244 17.71 -20.03 6.71
C MET A 244 17.12 -20.79 5.53
N THR A 245 17.39 -22.10 5.42
CA THR A 245 16.84 -22.95 4.36
C THR A 245 15.31 -23.02 4.43
N LYS A 246 14.75 -23.17 5.63
CA LYS A 246 13.29 -23.16 5.84
C LYS A 246 12.70 -21.79 5.54
N TRP A 247 13.32 -20.70 5.99
CA TRP A 247 12.90 -19.34 5.69
C TRP A 247 12.88 -19.10 4.17
N ARG A 248 13.96 -19.44 3.46
CA ARG A 248 14.09 -19.27 2.01
C ARG A 248 12.97 -19.98 1.25
N HIS A 249 12.64 -21.22 1.62
CA HIS A 249 11.57 -21.97 0.96
C HIS A 249 10.19 -21.30 1.18
N ARG A 250 9.92 -20.80 2.39
CA ARG A 250 8.64 -20.14 2.72
C ARG A 250 8.53 -18.74 2.10
N ALA A 251 9.61 -17.97 2.12
CA ALA A 251 9.71 -16.66 1.46
C ALA A 251 9.50 -16.80 -0.04
N ARG A 252 10.20 -17.73 -0.71
CA ARG A 252 10.01 -18.01 -2.13
C ARG A 252 8.56 -18.37 -2.45
N ARG A 253 7.92 -19.22 -1.64
CA ARG A 253 6.51 -19.57 -1.85
C ARG A 253 5.61 -18.33 -1.75
N SER A 254 5.83 -17.45 -0.78
CA SER A 254 5.07 -16.20 -0.66
C SER A 254 5.28 -15.29 -1.87
N TRP A 255 6.52 -15.11 -2.33
CA TRP A 255 6.84 -14.22 -3.44
C TRP A 255 6.28 -14.74 -4.77
N VAL A 256 6.46 -16.03 -5.06
CA VAL A 256 5.89 -16.66 -6.27
C VAL A 256 4.36 -16.54 -6.28
N ARG A 257 3.70 -16.71 -5.13
CA ARG A 257 2.25 -16.50 -5.04
C ARG A 257 1.85 -15.05 -5.35
N GLY A 258 2.61 -14.07 -4.85
CA GLY A 258 2.42 -12.66 -5.22
C GLY A 258 2.51 -12.45 -6.73
N THR A 259 3.59 -12.94 -7.36
CA THR A 259 3.77 -12.84 -8.82
C THR A 259 2.65 -13.51 -9.61
N ILE A 260 2.14 -14.66 -9.15
CA ILE A 260 1.00 -15.34 -9.78
C ILE A 260 -0.26 -14.47 -9.69
N ILE A 261 -0.54 -13.86 -8.54
CA ILE A 261 -1.67 -12.94 -8.39
C ILE A 261 -1.54 -11.76 -9.34
N ASP A 262 -0.38 -11.11 -9.38
CA ASP A 262 -0.15 -9.94 -10.26
C ASP A 262 -0.37 -10.31 -11.73
N SER A 263 0.14 -11.47 -12.15
CA SER A 263 -0.04 -11.97 -13.52
C SER A 263 -1.51 -12.28 -13.81
N THR A 264 -2.21 -12.92 -12.87
CA THR A 264 -3.62 -13.29 -13.02
C THR A 264 -4.49 -12.04 -13.11
N GLN A 265 -4.25 -11.05 -12.24
CA GLN A 265 -4.92 -9.75 -12.28
C GLN A 265 -4.65 -9.02 -13.61
N GLY A 266 -3.43 -9.08 -14.12
CA GLY A 266 -3.07 -8.53 -15.43
C GLY A 266 -3.87 -9.17 -16.57
N VAL A 267 -3.98 -10.50 -16.60
CA VAL A 267 -4.80 -11.22 -17.60
C VAL A 267 -6.27 -10.85 -17.48
N THR A 268 -6.83 -10.78 -16.26
CA THR A 268 -8.23 -10.37 -16.05
C THR A 268 -8.48 -8.94 -16.54
N LEU A 269 -7.54 -8.02 -16.31
CA LEU A 269 -7.64 -6.64 -16.84
C LEU A 269 -7.62 -6.59 -18.36
N VAL A 270 -6.77 -7.38 -19.02
CA VAL A 270 -6.75 -7.47 -20.49
C VAL A 270 -8.08 -8.02 -21.01
N ALA A 271 -8.60 -9.08 -20.41
CA ALA A 271 -9.91 -9.63 -20.78
C ALA A 271 -11.03 -8.60 -20.64
N LEU A 272 -11.04 -7.83 -19.54
CA LEU A 272 -12.00 -6.75 -19.33
C LEU A 272 -11.87 -5.64 -20.38
N ARG A 273 -10.64 -5.24 -20.73
CA ARG A 273 -10.39 -4.24 -21.80
C ARG A 273 -10.89 -4.74 -23.15
N VAL A 274 -10.64 -6.00 -23.50
CA VAL A 274 -11.13 -6.61 -24.75
C VAL A 274 -12.66 -6.64 -24.78
N ALA A 275 -13.31 -6.97 -23.67
CA ALA A 275 -14.78 -6.97 -23.60
C ALA A 275 -15.37 -5.56 -23.80
N VAL A 276 -14.76 -4.53 -23.19
CA VAL A 276 -15.19 -3.14 -23.33
C VAL A 276 -14.97 -2.63 -24.76
N VAL A 277 -13.79 -2.84 -25.33
CA VAL A 277 -13.48 -2.40 -26.72
C VAL A 277 -14.31 -3.19 -27.73
N GLY A 278 -14.49 -4.49 -27.53
CA GLY A 278 -15.30 -5.34 -28.40
C GLY A 278 -16.80 -4.99 -28.38
N TYR A 279 -17.30 -4.39 -27.30
CA TYR A 279 -18.65 -3.83 -27.26
C TYR A 279 -18.76 -2.47 -27.96
N ALA A 280 -17.66 -1.71 -28.05
CA ALA A 280 -17.62 -0.40 -28.67
C ALA A 280 -17.47 -0.45 -30.20
N LEU A 281 -16.97 -1.56 -30.75
CA LEU A 281 -16.87 -1.86 -32.19
C LEU A 281 -18.21 -2.37 -32.73
#